data_AF-A0A2V5V1S4-F1
#
_entry.id   AF-A0A2V5V1S4-F1
#
_cell.length_a   1.000
_cell.length_b   1.000
_cell.length_c   1.000
_cell.angle_alpha   90.00
_cell.angle_beta   90.00
_cell.angle_gamma   90.00
#
_symmetry.space_group_name_H-M   'P 1'
#
loop_
_entity.id
_entity.type
_entity.pdbx_description
1 polymer ?
#
loop_
_entity_poly.entity_id
_entity_poly.type
_entity_poly.pdbx_seq_one_letter_code
_entity_poly.pdbx_strand_id
1 'polypeptide(L)'
;MATLSRAVPSQVRRLISFLFFYSSSPLLRRSLGEGGRSQANLRKTVACRASKINHKIESIVRSTMHIQLLSIDFDGTLVSRAGEPALDTQCMELIRELQDAGTMWAINTGRSVDLLESGLTDFSFPIRPDFILTSERDVFRPGQNRDKWEAFGDWNERCARDHAKLFNSAQSVLAEVVDFVNQKTKARLLYHSQGLEGLVASDDEEMKRITEFIEQARTKEPNLNYQRNTVYLRFCHADYHKGAALAELSRLTEVPRENIFAAGDHHNDISMLDGQVAALPSCPANAIPNVKDAVRAAGGYIAQGEYGAGVYEALLHFAEK
;
A
#
# COMPACT_ATOMS: atom_id res chain seq x y z
N MET A 1 16.48 -29.86 -22.89
CA MET A 1 16.31 -29.30 -21.54
C MET A 1 16.66 -27.82 -21.62
N ALA A 2 15.66 -26.96 -21.75
CA ALA A 2 15.88 -25.51 -21.71
C ALA A 2 16.10 -25.08 -20.26
N THR A 3 17.20 -24.40 -19.99
CA THR A 3 17.55 -23.84 -18.68
C THR A 3 16.57 -22.71 -18.32
N LEU A 4 15.59 -23.01 -17.47
CA LEU A 4 14.70 -22.02 -16.87
C LEU A 4 15.51 -21.11 -15.93
N SER A 5 15.45 -19.79 -16.20
CA SER A 5 16.11 -18.72 -15.45
C SER A 5 15.91 -18.85 -13.93
N ARG A 6 16.93 -18.47 -13.14
CA ARG A 6 16.98 -18.56 -11.67
C ARG A 6 15.90 -17.75 -10.92
N ALA A 7 15.13 -16.92 -11.61
CA ALA A 7 14.07 -16.07 -11.04
C ALA A 7 12.72 -16.76 -10.73
N VAL A 8 12.50 -18.01 -11.17
CA VAL A 8 11.22 -18.71 -10.93
C VAL A 8 11.25 -19.46 -9.58
N PRO A 9 10.27 -19.26 -8.66
CA PRO A 9 10.17 -19.98 -7.39
C PRO A 9 10.23 -21.51 -7.57
N SER A 10 10.86 -22.21 -6.62
CA SER A 10 11.14 -23.65 -6.74
C SER A 10 9.88 -24.52 -6.87
N GLN A 11 8.75 -24.09 -6.29
CA GLN A 11 7.46 -24.75 -6.43
C GLN A 11 6.87 -24.60 -7.82
N VAL A 12 7.00 -23.42 -8.44
CA VAL A 12 6.59 -23.13 -9.81
C VAL A 12 7.46 -23.91 -10.81
N ARG A 13 8.78 -24.05 -10.54
CA ARG A 13 9.63 -24.95 -11.34
C ARG A 13 9.21 -26.41 -11.23
N ARG A 14 8.81 -26.87 -10.04
CA ARG A 14 8.31 -28.25 -9.86
C ARG A 14 7.00 -28.46 -10.60
N LEU A 15 6.09 -27.48 -10.57
CA LEU A 15 4.82 -27.54 -11.30
C LEU A 15 5.04 -27.51 -12.83
N ILE A 16 5.89 -26.60 -13.32
CA ILE A 16 6.27 -26.53 -14.73
C ILE A 16 7.00 -27.82 -15.16
N SER A 17 7.91 -28.35 -14.34
CA SER A 17 8.61 -29.60 -14.63
C SER A 17 7.68 -30.80 -14.58
N PHE A 18 6.70 -30.82 -13.67
CA PHE A 18 5.67 -31.86 -13.57
C PHE A 18 4.73 -31.84 -14.78
N LEU A 19 4.35 -30.65 -15.26
CA LEU A 19 3.54 -30.47 -16.47
C LEU A 19 4.33 -30.80 -17.75
N PHE A 20 5.63 -30.46 -17.81
CA PHE A 20 6.52 -30.87 -18.90
C PHE A 20 6.75 -32.38 -18.88
N PHE A 21 6.87 -32.99 -17.70
CA PHE A 21 6.98 -34.43 -17.53
C PHE A 21 5.68 -35.11 -17.98
N TYR A 22 4.51 -34.54 -17.71
CA TYR A 22 3.23 -35.05 -18.19
C TYR A 22 3.06 -34.93 -19.71
N SER A 23 3.54 -33.85 -20.34
CA SER A 23 3.49 -33.67 -21.79
C SER A 23 4.55 -34.48 -22.55
N SER A 24 5.64 -34.86 -21.87
CA SER A 24 6.83 -35.50 -22.47
C SER A 24 7.06 -36.95 -22.02
N SER A 25 6.27 -37.49 -21.07
CA SER A 25 6.47 -38.82 -20.50
C SER A 25 6.20 -39.96 -21.51
N PRO A 26 7.19 -40.83 -21.79
CA PRO A 26 6.99 -42.05 -22.57
C PRO A 26 6.13 -43.09 -21.84
N LEU A 27 5.90 -42.93 -20.53
CA LEU A 27 5.15 -43.89 -19.70
C LEU A 27 3.65 -43.98 -20.06
N LEU A 28 3.06 -42.92 -20.64
CA LEU A 28 1.72 -43.01 -21.25
C LEU A 28 1.74 -43.57 -22.68
N ARG A 29 2.90 -43.72 -23.33
CA ARG A 29 3.00 -44.32 -24.67
C ARG A 29 2.88 -45.84 -24.66
N ARG A 30 3.01 -46.51 -23.50
CA ARG A 30 3.03 -47.98 -23.39
C ARG A 30 1.82 -48.63 -22.72
N SER A 31 0.84 -47.87 -22.20
CA SER A 31 -0.31 -48.45 -21.49
C SER A 31 -1.63 -48.50 -22.27
N LEU A 32 -1.69 -48.04 -23.52
CA LEU A 32 -2.93 -48.07 -24.30
C LEU A 32 -2.62 -48.52 -25.73
N GLY A 33 -2.90 -49.80 -25.97
CA GLY A 33 -2.83 -50.43 -27.29
C GLY A 33 -3.81 -49.83 -28.29
N GLU A 34 -3.46 -50.05 -29.56
CA GLU A 34 -4.14 -49.72 -30.80
C GLU A 34 -5.63 -49.34 -30.70
N GLY A 35 -5.93 -48.06 -30.94
CA GLY A 35 -7.31 -47.57 -31.02
C GLY A 35 -7.46 -46.34 -31.90
N GLY A 36 -7.84 -46.57 -33.17
CA GLY A 36 -8.69 -45.73 -34.05
C GLY A 36 -8.40 -44.23 -34.27
N ARG A 37 -8.70 -43.73 -35.48
CA ARG A 37 -8.69 -42.30 -35.90
C ARG A 37 -9.32 -41.32 -34.88
N SER A 38 -10.21 -41.80 -34.00
CA SER A 38 -10.82 -41.04 -32.90
C SER A 38 -9.82 -40.56 -31.83
N GLN A 39 -8.82 -41.37 -31.45
CA GLN A 39 -7.83 -40.99 -30.42
C GLN A 39 -6.82 -39.96 -30.92
N ALA A 40 -6.51 -39.94 -32.22
CA ALA A 40 -5.63 -38.94 -32.82
C ALA A 40 -6.25 -37.53 -32.79
N ASN A 41 -7.58 -37.44 -32.99
CA ASN A 41 -8.32 -36.19 -32.85
C ASN A 41 -8.40 -35.73 -31.39
N LEU A 42 -8.59 -36.65 -30.44
CA LEU A 42 -8.57 -36.32 -29.01
C LEU A 42 -7.19 -35.80 -28.56
N ARG A 43 -6.09 -36.41 -29.04
CA ARG A 43 -4.72 -35.94 -28.79
C ARG A 43 -4.45 -34.55 -29.37
N LYS A 44 -4.91 -34.26 -30.59
CA LYS A 44 -4.79 -32.92 -31.19
C LYS A 44 -5.62 -31.88 -30.42
N THR A 45 -6.81 -32.23 -29.95
CA THR A 45 -7.68 -31.33 -29.16
C THR A 45 -7.10 -31.07 -27.76
N VAL A 46 -6.57 -32.09 -27.10
CA VAL A 46 -5.92 -31.94 -25.77
C VAL A 46 -4.59 -31.17 -25.90
N ALA A 47 -3.77 -31.44 -26.93
CA ALA A 47 -2.54 -30.68 -27.18
C ALA A 47 -2.83 -29.23 -27.60
N CYS A 48 -3.86 -28.98 -28.41
CA CYS A 48 -4.29 -27.63 -28.78
C CYS A 48 -4.85 -26.87 -27.56
N ARG A 49 -5.69 -27.51 -26.74
CA ARG A 49 -6.19 -26.92 -25.47
C ARG A 49 -5.06 -26.69 -24.48
N ALA A 50 -4.14 -27.64 -24.31
CA ALA A 50 -2.97 -27.48 -23.45
C ALA A 50 -2.05 -26.36 -23.96
N SER A 51 -1.81 -26.24 -25.27
CA SER A 51 -1.04 -25.13 -25.84
C SER A 51 -1.75 -23.79 -25.70
N LYS A 52 -3.09 -23.74 -25.85
CA LYS A 52 -3.89 -22.52 -25.62
C LYS A 52 -3.93 -22.12 -24.15
N ILE A 53 -3.98 -23.09 -23.23
CA ILE A 53 -3.87 -22.87 -21.78
C ILE A 53 -2.46 -22.39 -21.44
N ASN A 54 -1.42 -23.01 -21.99
CA ASN A 54 -0.04 -22.60 -21.79
C ASN A 54 0.22 -21.21 -22.37
N HIS A 55 -0.35 -20.88 -23.52
CA HIS A 55 -0.22 -19.56 -24.15
C HIS A 55 -1.03 -18.49 -23.41
N LYS A 56 -2.17 -18.86 -22.79
CA LYS A 56 -2.97 -17.98 -21.93
C LYS A 56 -2.30 -17.75 -20.58
N ILE A 57 -1.70 -18.79 -19.98
CA ILE A 57 -0.90 -18.69 -18.75
C ILE A 57 0.40 -17.91 -19.02
N GLU A 58 1.11 -18.20 -20.11
CA GLU A 58 2.28 -17.42 -20.52
C GLU A 58 1.91 -15.99 -20.92
N SER A 59 0.70 -15.74 -21.46
CA SER A 59 0.20 -14.39 -21.73
C SER A 59 -0.13 -13.65 -20.44
N ILE A 60 -0.77 -14.29 -19.46
CA ILE A 60 -1.06 -13.72 -18.12
C ILE A 60 0.26 -13.46 -17.35
N VAL A 61 1.25 -14.33 -17.53
CA VAL A 61 2.59 -14.21 -16.92
C VAL A 61 3.50 -13.24 -17.69
N ARG A 62 3.23 -12.94 -18.97
CA ARG A 62 4.03 -11.99 -19.80
C ARG A 62 3.39 -10.62 -20.01
N SER A 63 2.08 -10.44 -19.82
CA SER A 63 1.40 -9.16 -20.08
C SER A 63 1.51 -8.17 -18.92
N THR A 64 2.14 -8.56 -17.81
CA THR A 64 2.26 -7.71 -16.65
C THR A 64 3.55 -6.88 -16.72
N MET A 65 3.37 -5.60 -17.03
CA MET A 65 4.09 -4.53 -16.33
C MET A 65 3.70 -4.67 -14.84
N HIS A 66 4.34 -5.62 -14.16
CA HIS A 66 3.79 -6.36 -13.02
C HIS A 66 3.71 -5.48 -11.78
N ILE A 67 2.51 -5.31 -11.24
CA ILE A 67 2.34 -4.76 -9.89
C ILE A 67 3.08 -5.69 -8.92
N GLN A 68 4.15 -5.20 -8.32
CA GLN A 68 5.01 -5.95 -7.39
C GLN A 68 4.83 -5.50 -5.95
N LEU A 69 4.35 -4.26 -5.74
CA LEU A 69 4.07 -3.73 -4.42
C LEU A 69 2.74 -2.96 -4.42
N LEU A 70 1.86 -3.34 -3.50
CA LEU A 70 0.64 -2.62 -3.16
C LEU A 70 0.88 -1.79 -1.89
N SER A 71 0.61 -0.49 -1.93
CA SER A 71 0.60 0.38 -0.74
C SER A 71 -0.76 1.04 -0.61
N ILE A 72 -1.59 0.53 0.28
CA ILE A 72 -3.00 0.91 0.36
C ILE A 72 -3.29 1.51 1.73
N ASP A 73 -3.91 2.68 1.76
CA ASP A 73 -4.40 3.26 3.01
C ASP A 73 -5.49 2.40 3.66
N PHE A 74 -5.62 2.53 4.98
CA PHE A 74 -6.52 1.71 5.77
C PHE A 74 -7.92 2.33 5.90
N ASP A 75 -8.01 3.46 6.59
CA ASP A 75 -9.27 4.04 7.04
C ASP A 75 -9.87 4.98 5.99
N GLY A 76 -11.06 4.69 5.47
CA GLY A 76 -11.64 5.48 4.38
C GLY A 76 -11.19 5.01 3.00
N THR A 77 -10.21 4.11 2.95
CA THR A 77 -9.73 3.46 1.73
C THR A 77 -10.06 1.96 1.71
N LEU A 78 -9.40 1.12 2.50
CA LEU A 78 -9.76 -0.31 2.60
C LEU A 78 -11.02 -0.54 3.44
N VAL A 79 -11.12 0.19 4.55
CA VAL A 79 -12.18 0.03 5.55
C VAL A 79 -13.22 1.16 5.40
N SER A 80 -14.47 0.78 5.18
CA SER A 80 -15.60 1.70 5.20
C SER A 80 -15.86 2.21 6.62
N ARG A 81 -16.05 3.52 6.74
CA ARG A 81 -16.51 4.18 7.97
C ARG A 81 -18.02 4.44 7.99
N ALA A 82 -18.71 4.18 6.87
CA ALA A 82 -20.08 4.61 6.63
C ALA A 82 -21.13 3.50 6.73
N GLY A 83 -20.73 2.23 6.76
CA GLY A 83 -21.69 1.12 6.84
C GLY A 83 -21.06 -0.27 6.83
N GLU A 84 -21.90 -1.28 7.03
CA GLU A 84 -21.54 -2.70 6.94
C GLU A 84 -21.84 -3.28 5.53
N PRO A 85 -21.00 -4.20 5.01
CA PRO A 85 -19.76 -4.68 5.62
C PRO A 85 -18.65 -3.62 5.55
N ALA A 86 -17.80 -3.58 6.57
CA ALA A 86 -16.68 -2.63 6.63
C ALA A 86 -15.61 -2.93 5.57
N LEU A 87 -15.51 -4.19 5.11
CA LEU A 87 -14.57 -4.65 4.10
C LEU A 87 -15.31 -5.11 2.84
N ASP A 88 -14.76 -4.76 1.69
CA ASP A 88 -15.20 -5.29 0.41
C ASP A 88 -14.56 -6.67 0.16
N THR A 89 -15.40 -7.70 0.06
CA THR A 89 -14.94 -9.09 -0.11
C THR A 89 -14.13 -9.29 -1.39
N GLN A 90 -14.56 -8.68 -2.51
CA GLN A 90 -13.90 -8.87 -3.81
C GLN A 90 -12.51 -8.20 -3.82
N CYS A 91 -12.39 -7.03 -3.20
CA CYS A 91 -11.12 -6.37 -2.97
C CYS A 91 -10.16 -7.25 -2.18
N MET A 92 -10.61 -7.80 -1.05
CA MET A 92 -9.75 -8.62 -0.20
C MET A 92 -9.34 -9.94 -0.87
N GLU A 93 -10.24 -10.55 -1.65
CA GLU A 93 -9.93 -11.73 -2.44
C GLU A 93 -8.89 -11.44 -3.51
N LEU A 94 -9.01 -10.34 -4.25
CA LEU A 94 -8.05 -9.95 -5.28
C LEU A 94 -6.67 -9.64 -4.68
N ILE A 95 -6.61 -8.92 -3.56
CA ILE A 95 -5.34 -8.66 -2.86
C ILE A 95 -4.67 -9.98 -2.46
N ARG A 96 -5.44 -10.94 -1.93
CA ARG A 96 -4.92 -12.29 -1.60
C ARG A 96 -4.37 -13.00 -2.82
N GLU A 97 -5.09 -12.98 -3.94
CA GLU A 97 -4.64 -13.62 -5.18
C GLU A 97 -3.34 -13.03 -5.72
N LEU A 98 -3.20 -11.69 -5.66
CA LEU A 98 -1.95 -11.01 -6.00
C LEU A 98 -0.82 -11.38 -5.04
N GLN A 99 -1.11 -11.44 -3.73
CA GLN A 99 -0.15 -11.84 -2.70
C GLN A 99 0.34 -13.28 -2.90
N ASP A 100 -0.57 -14.22 -3.17
CA ASP A 100 -0.26 -15.62 -3.49
C ASP A 100 0.55 -15.74 -4.79
N ALA A 101 0.38 -14.82 -5.73
CA ALA A 101 1.16 -14.71 -6.96
C ALA A 101 2.55 -14.07 -6.77
N GLY A 102 2.83 -13.49 -5.59
CA GLY A 102 4.12 -12.92 -5.21
C GLY A 102 4.18 -11.38 -5.18
N THR A 103 3.06 -10.68 -5.39
CA THR A 103 2.96 -9.24 -5.14
C THR A 103 3.03 -8.97 -3.63
N MET A 104 3.92 -8.09 -3.20
CA MET A 104 3.97 -7.69 -1.79
C MET A 104 2.85 -6.70 -1.48
N TRP A 105 2.29 -6.77 -0.28
CA TRP A 105 1.26 -5.82 0.15
C TRP A 105 1.60 -5.13 1.47
N ALA A 106 1.49 -3.81 1.47
CA ALA A 106 1.62 -2.94 2.61
C ALA A 106 0.32 -2.18 2.90
N ILE A 107 -0.07 -2.14 4.17
CA ILE A 107 -1.06 -1.17 4.67
C ILE A 107 -0.31 0.10 5.06
N ASN A 108 -0.68 1.26 4.51
CA ASN A 108 -0.03 2.54 4.77
C ASN A 108 -0.96 3.52 5.51
N THR A 109 -0.82 3.59 6.83
CA THR A 109 -1.83 4.16 7.73
C THR A 109 -1.24 5.16 8.72
N GLY A 110 -2.08 6.08 9.18
CA GLY A 110 -1.78 6.95 10.33
C GLY A 110 -1.91 6.25 11.69
N ARG A 111 -2.47 5.03 11.75
CA ARG A 111 -2.53 4.24 12.98
C ARG A 111 -1.14 3.86 13.48
N SER A 112 -0.97 3.74 14.79
CA SER A 112 0.19 3.05 15.37
C SER A 112 0.07 1.53 15.14
N VAL A 113 1.15 0.79 15.40
CA VAL A 113 1.16 -0.68 15.30
C VAL A 113 0.02 -1.31 16.11
N ASP A 114 -0.14 -0.91 17.37
CA ASP A 114 -1.17 -1.48 18.25
C ASP A 114 -2.59 -1.18 17.76
N LEU A 115 -2.84 0.07 17.30
CA LEU A 115 -4.15 0.48 16.78
C LEU A 115 -4.49 -0.19 15.45
N LEU A 116 -3.49 -0.48 14.63
CA LEU A 116 -3.67 -1.25 13.40
C LEU A 116 -4.00 -2.71 13.74
N GLU A 117 -3.26 -3.36 14.64
CA GLU A 117 -3.53 -4.75 15.07
C GLU A 117 -4.93 -4.93 15.66
N SER A 118 -5.38 -3.99 16.53
CA SER A 118 -6.77 -3.98 17.00
C SER A 118 -7.75 -3.86 15.83
N GLY A 119 -7.49 -2.96 14.87
CA GLY A 119 -8.34 -2.81 13.68
C GLY A 119 -8.40 -4.07 12.81
N LEU A 120 -7.27 -4.74 12.56
CA LEU A 120 -7.23 -5.99 11.81
C LEU A 120 -8.07 -7.08 12.49
N THR A 121 -8.05 -7.12 13.83
CA THR A 121 -8.86 -8.05 14.63
C THR A 121 -10.34 -7.68 14.58
N ASP A 122 -10.68 -6.43 14.84
CA ASP A 122 -12.06 -5.93 14.91
C ASP A 122 -12.80 -6.10 13.58
N PHE A 123 -12.12 -5.85 12.46
CA PHE A 123 -12.69 -6.03 11.13
C PHE A 123 -12.52 -7.46 10.57
N SER A 124 -11.98 -8.39 11.36
CA SER A 124 -11.77 -9.80 10.98
C SER A 124 -11.05 -9.93 9.63
N PHE A 125 -9.91 -9.24 9.47
CA PHE A 125 -9.18 -9.21 8.21
C PHE A 125 -8.84 -10.64 7.73
N PRO A 126 -9.22 -11.01 6.48
CA PRO A 126 -9.09 -12.39 6.00
C PRO A 126 -7.64 -12.76 5.62
N ILE A 127 -6.77 -11.77 5.47
CA ILE A 127 -5.37 -11.91 5.09
C ILE A 127 -4.51 -10.90 5.85
N ARG A 128 -3.24 -11.25 6.07
CA ARG A 128 -2.27 -10.40 6.76
C ARG A 128 -1.36 -9.72 5.73
N PRO A 129 -1.09 -8.41 5.83
CA PRO A 129 -0.17 -7.74 4.93
C PRO A 129 1.27 -8.21 5.15
N ASP A 130 2.11 -8.11 4.12
CA ASP A 130 3.55 -8.41 4.20
C ASP A 130 4.33 -7.31 4.91
N PHE A 131 3.80 -6.08 4.90
CA PHE A 131 4.39 -4.92 5.56
C PHE A 131 3.31 -4.04 6.17
N ILE A 132 3.67 -3.25 7.18
CA ILE A 132 2.84 -2.14 7.64
C ILE A 132 3.68 -0.88 7.67
N LEU A 133 3.11 0.20 7.13
CA LEU A 133 3.66 1.55 7.21
C LEU A 133 2.75 2.33 8.17
N THR A 134 3.25 2.64 9.37
CA THR A 134 2.41 3.14 10.48
C THR A 134 2.79 4.55 10.88
N SER A 135 1.87 5.24 11.57
CA SER A 135 2.07 6.63 12.01
C SER A 135 2.52 7.56 10.87
N GLU A 136 2.11 7.20 9.64
CA GLU A 136 2.44 7.84 8.38
C GLU A 136 3.93 7.88 8.02
N ARG A 137 4.80 7.20 8.76
CA ARG A 137 6.26 7.36 8.60
C ARG A 137 7.08 6.12 8.87
N ASP A 138 6.65 5.20 9.72
CA ASP A 138 7.47 4.07 10.16
C ASP A 138 7.24 2.85 9.28
N VAL A 139 8.26 2.03 9.04
CA VAL A 139 8.25 0.85 8.17
C VAL A 139 8.47 -0.42 9.01
N PHE A 140 7.58 -1.39 8.89
CA PHE A 140 7.68 -2.67 9.62
C PHE A 140 7.44 -3.88 8.72
N ARG A 141 8.03 -5.00 9.13
CA ARG A 141 7.78 -6.35 8.57
C ARG A 141 7.38 -7.33 9.68
N PRO A 142 6.80 -8.49 9.36
CA PRO A 142 6.59 -9.56 10.33
C PRO A 142 7.94 -10.03 10.87
N GLY A 143 8.03 -10.16 12.19
CA GLY A 143 9.16 -10.77 12.87
C GLY A 143 9.25 -12.27 12.60
N GLN A 144 10.31 -12.91 13.11
CA GLN A 144 10.61 -14.32 12.82
C GLN A 144 9.45 -15.29 13.10
N ASN A 145 8.70 -15.06 14.18
CA ASN A 145 7.55 -15.89 14.55
C ASN A 145 6.23 -15.42 13.91
N ARG A 146 6.25 -14.37 13.08
CA ARG A 146 5.10 -13.72 12.43
C ARG A 146 4.03 -13.11 13.36
N ASP A 147 4.16 -13.30 14.68
CA ASP A 147 3.22 -12.78 15.68
C ASP A 147 3.43 -11.29 16.00
N LYS A 148 4.60 -10.73 15.70
CA LYS A 148 4.96 -9.34 16.03
C LYS A 148 5.52 -8.62 14.82
N TRP A 149 5.40 -7.31 14.82
CA TRP A 149 6.07 -6.44 13.85
C TRP A 149 7.44 -6.04 14.35
N GLU A 150 8.42 -6.01 13.45
CA GLU A 150 9.76 -5.49 13.69
C GLU A 150 10.11 -4.41 12.66
N ALA A 151 10.88 -3.41 13.09
CA ALA A 151 11.34 -2.36 12.19
C ALA A 151 12.11 -2.96 11.02
N PHE A 152 11.83 -2.49 9.80
CA PHE A 152 12.50 -3.01 8.61
C PHE A 152 13.59 -2.05 8.15
N GLY A 153 14.85 -2.46 8.33
CA GLY A 153 16.01 -1.60 8.06
C GLY A 153 16.27 -0.59 9.19
N ASP A 154 16.99 0.49 8.86
CA ASP A 154 17.41 1.53 9.81
C ASP A 154 16.49 2.77 9.82
N TRP A 155 15.47 2.78 8.95
CA TRP A 155 14.63 3.95 8.69
C TRP A 155 13.92 4.47 9.94
N ASN A 156 13.31 3.59 10.74
CA ASN A 156 12.57 4.02 11.93
C ASN A 156 13.51 4.65 12.98
N GLU A 157 14.76 4.18 13.07
CA GLU A 157 15.77 4.78 13.95
C GLU A 157 16.21 6.16 13.45
N ARG A 158 16.37 6.31 12.13
CA ARG A 158 16.65 7.62 11.50
C ARG A 158 15.48 8.59 11.74
N CYS A 159 14.25 8.14 11.50
CA CYS A 159 13.01 8.85 11.76
C CYS A 159 12.94 9.37 13.20
N ALA A 160 13.13 8.49 14.19
CA ALA A 160 13.09 8.85 15.59
C ALA A 160 14.16 9.89 15.96
N ARG A 161 15.39 9.70 15.45
CA ARG A 161 16.51 10.62 15.70
C ARG A 161 16.29 12.00 15.08
N ASP A 162 15.77 12.07 13.87
CA ASP A 162 15.55 13.34 13.17
C ASP A 162 14.37 14.10 13.76
N HIS A 163 13.30 13.41 14.19
CA HIS A 163 12.24 14.04 14.98
C HIS A 163 12.76 14.57 16.31
N ALA A 164 13.59 13.81 17.04
CA ALA A 164 14.16 14.29 18.30
C ALA A 164 15.00 15.56 18.12
N LYS A 165 15.81 15.62 17.06
CA LYS A 165 16.57 16.83 16.69
C LYS A 165 15.64 17.99 16.34
N LEU A 166 14.62 17.75 15.51
CA LEU A 166 13.66 18.75 15.09
C LEU A 166 12.90 19.33 16.28
N PHE A 167 12.33 18.51 17.15
CA PHE A 167 11.59 19.01 18.31
C PHE A 167 12.49 19.79 19.28
N ASN A 168 13.79 19.49 19.30
CA ASN A 168 14.76 20.29 20.05
C ASN A 168 15.10 21.63 19.35
N SER A 169 15.25 21.68 18.03
CA SER A 169 15.52 22.95 17.32
C SER A 169 14.30 23.85 17.24
N ALA A 170 13.12 23.26 17.00
CA ALA A 170 11.88 23.97 16.77
C ALA A 170 11.15 24.45 18.05
N GLN A 171 11.77 24.34 19.23
CA GLN A 171 11.14 24.73 20.51
C GLN A 171 10.62 26.17 20.50
N SER A 172 11.35 27.10 19.89
CA SER A 172 10.95 28.51 19.78
C SER A 172 9.71 28.68 18.91
N VAL A 173 9.68 28.03 17.74
CA VAL A 173 8.54 28.05 16.83
C VAL A 173 7.33 27.37 17.46
N LEU A 174 7.51 26.23 18.12
CA LEU A 174 6.43 25.53 18.81
C LEU A 174 5.88 26.36 19.97
N ALA A 175 6.72 27.12 20.68
CA ALA A 175 6.26 28.05 21.71
C ALA A 175 5.40 29.18 21.11
N GLU A 176 5.80 29.75 19.97
CA GLU A 176 4.98 30.75 19.25
C GLU A 176 3.60 30.17 18.85
N VAL A 177 3.55 28.91 18.41
CA VAL A 177 2.30 28.21 18.09
C VAL A 177 1.45 27.95 19.33
N VAL A 178 2.06 27.53 20.44
CA VAL A 178 1.37 27.34 21.72
C VAL A 178 0.73 28.64 22.20
N ASP A 179 1.47 29.75 22.14
CA ASP A 179 0.97 31.07 22.53
C ASP A 179 -0.20 31.51 21.65
N PHE A 180 -0.07 31.34 20.32
CA PHE A 180 -1.15 31.66 19.40
C PHE A 180 -2.41 30.85 19.69
N VAL A 181 -2.27 29.52 19.86
CA VAL A 181 -3.40 28.63 20.15
C VAL A 181 -4.08 29.03 21.46
N ASN A 182 -3.32 29.20 22.54
CA ASN A 182 -3.90 29.56 23.85
C ASN A 182 -4.59 30.93 23.87
N GLN A 183 -4.13 31.89 23.07
CA GLN A 183 -4.65 33.26 23.10
C GLN A 183 -5.72 33.56 22.05
N LYS A 184 -5.71 32.86 20.92
CA LYS A 184 -6.48 33.23 19.71
C LYS A 184 -7.42 32.12 19.21
N THR A 185 -7.42 30.95 19.84
CA THR A 185 -8.23 29.81 19.41
C THR A 185 -8.86 29.10 20.60
N LYS A 186 -9.74 28.12 20.30
CA LYS A 186 -10.33 27.18 21.24
C LYS A 186 -9.69 25.79 21.13
N ALA A 187 -8.62 25.67 20.34
CA ALA A 187 -7.99 24.40 20.06
C ALA A 187 -7.30 23.86 21.32
N ARG A 188 -7.36 22.55 21.49
CA ARG A 188 -6.72 21.85 22.59
C ARG A 188 -5.37 21.31 22.16
N LEU A 189 -4.31 21.73 22.84
CA LEU A 189 -2.95 21.22 22.64
C LEU A 189 -2.85 19.77 23.15
N LEU A 190 -2.13 18.93 22.41
CA LEU A 190 -1.85 17.54 22.75
C LEU A 190 -0.39 17.42 23.14
N TYR A 191 -0.14 16.94 24.35
CA TYR A 191 1.19 16.71 24.88
C TYR A 191 1.39 15.23 25.15
N HIS A 192 2.62 14.76 24.91
CA HIS A 192 3.10 13.48 25.38
C HIS A 192 4.36 13.68 26.23
N SER A 193 5.00 12.59 26.65
CA SER A 193 6.16 12.64 27.54
C SER A 193 7.35 13.46 27.02
N GLN A 194 7.47 13.68 25.70
CA GLN A 194 8.57 14.46 25.10
C GLN A 194 8.15 15.86 24.63
N GLY A 195 6.93 16.31 24.93
CA GLY A 195 6.46 17.67 24.64
C GLY A 195 5.23 17.71 23.74
N LEU A 196 5.07 18.84 23.05
CA LEU A 196 3.92 19.10 22.17
C LEU A 196 3.93 18.12 20.99
N GLU A 197 2.89 17.30 20.90
CA GLU A 197 2.69 16.32 19.83
C GLU A 197 1.82 16.88 18.71
N GLY A 198 0.86 17.73 19.06
CA GLY A 198 -0.15 18.20 18.12
C GLY A 198 -1.24 19.05 18.79
N LEU A 199 -2.36 19.17 18.12
CA LEU A 199 -3.53 19.90 18.60
C LEU A 199 -4.82 19.36 17.99
N VAL A 200 -5.94 19.72 18.62
CA VAL A 200 -7.31 19.45 18.14
C VAL A 200 -8.07 20.76 18.07
N ALA A 201 -8.46 21.18 16.87
CA ALA A 201 -9.30 22.35 16.64
C ALA A 201 -10.78 22.06 16.96
N SER A 202 -11.59 23.12 17.15
CA SER A 202 -13.04 22.97 17.31
C SER A 202 -13.75 22.64 16.00
N ASP A 203 -13.22 23.13 14.87
CA ASP A 203 -13.81 23.05 13.55
C ASP A 203 -12.74 23.30 12.46
N ASP A 204 -13.12 23.11 11.20
CA ASP A 204 -12.22 23.25 10.06
C ASP A 204 -11.77 24.69 9.79
N GLU A 205 -12.58 25.70 10.14
CA GLU A 205 -12.23 27.12 9.98
C GLU A 205 -11.19 27.54 11.01
N GLU A 206 -11.32 27.06 12.26
CA GLU A 206 -10.28 27.21 13.26
C GLU A 206 -8.99 26.50 12.85
N MET A 207 -9.08 25.26 12.36
CA MET A 207 -7.90 24.54 11.87
C MET A 207 -7.21 25.30 10.74
N LYS A 208 -7.97 25.88 9.81
CA LYS A 208 -7.42 26.70 8.72
C LYS A 208 -6.62 27.88 9.26
N ARG A 209 -7.17 28.67 10.19
CA ARG A 209 -6.46 29.79 10.83
C ARG A 209 -5.18 29.34 11.55
N ILE A 210 -5.23 28.19 12.23
CA ILE A 210 -4.07 27.60 12.91
C ILE A 210 -3.00 27.21 11.89
N THR A 211 -3.36 26.53 10.80
CA THR A 211 -2.41 26.14 9.76
C THR A 211 -1.79 27.34 9.06
N GLU A 212 -2.55 28.40 8.77
CA GLU A 212 -2.01 29.64 8.20
C GLU A 212 -0.97 30.29 9.11
N PHE A 213 -1.19 30.27 10.43
CA PHE A 213 -0.20 30.74 11.40
C PHE A 213 1.03 29.84 11.45
N ILE A 214 0.84 28.52 11.50
CA ILE A 214 1.95 27.55 11.53
C ILE A 214 2.83 27.71 10.28
N GLU A 215 2.24 27.88 9.10
CA GLU A 215 2.96 28.09 7.85
C GLU A 215 3.84 29.36 7.88
N GLN A 216 3.37 30.43 8.54
CA GLN A 216 4.18 31.63 8.75
C GLN A 216 5.29 31.40 9.78
N ALA A 217 4.98 30.77 10.91
CA ALA A 217 5.91 30.56 12.01
C ALA A 217 7.05 29.60 11.62
N ARG A 218 6.73 28.53 10.87
CA ARG A 218 7.69 27.51 10.43
C ARG A 218 8.68 27.98 9.37
N THR A 219 8.53 29.18 8.81
CA THR A 219 9.55 29.74 7.89
C THR A 219 10.95 29.80 8.50
N LYS A 220 11.04 29.84 9.84
CA LYS A 220 12.29 29.78 10.62
C LYS A 220 12.84 28.35 10.80
N GLU A 221 11.99 27.34 10.64
CA GLU A 221 12.28 25.92 10.87
C GLU A 221 11.66 25.09 9.73
N PRO A 222 12.27 25.05 8.53
CA PRO A 222 11.66 24.46 7.34
C PRO A 222 11.34 22.96 7.49
N ASN A 223 12.10 22.26 8.34
CA ASN A 223 11.91 20.84 8.63
C ASN A 223 10.71 20.57 9.55
N LEU A 224 10.21 21.58 10.28
CA LEU A 224 8.99 21.43 11.06
C LEU A 224 7.81 21.38 10.10
N ASN A 225 7.05 20.30 10.12
CA ASN A 225 5.83 20.13 9.33
C ASN A 225 4.69 19.61 10.22
N TYR A 226 3.54 19.36 9.62
CA TYR A 226 2.42 18.73 10.30
C TYR A 226 1.61 17.84 9.37
N GLN A 227 0.92 16.88 9.97
CA GLN A 227 -0.08 16.04 9.33
C GLN A 227 -1.44 16.43 9.89
N ARG A 228 -2.43 16.61 9.00
CA ARG A 228 -3.81 17.00 9.35
C ARG A 228 -4.78 15.89 8.96
N ASN A 229 -5.67 15.57 9.89
CA ASN A 229 -6.85 14.74 9.64
C ASN A 229 -8.08 15.43 10.25
N THR A 230 -8.87 16.09 9.40
CA THR A 230 -10.02 16.92 9.81
C THR A 230 -9.58 18.00 10.84
N VAL A 231 -10.05 17.90 12.09
CA VAL A 231 -9.73 18.82 13.19
C VAL A 231 -8.50 18.40 14.02
N TYR A 232 -7.88 17.27 13.70
CA TYR A 232 -6.66 16.80 14.36
C TYR A 232 -5.43 17.21 13.56
N LEU A 233 -4.40 17.71 14.25
CA LEU A 233 -3.10 18.03 13.68
C LEU A 233 -2.00 17.44 14.55
N ARG A 234 -1.01 16.82 13.92
CA ARG A 234 0.20 16.27 14.55
C ARG A 234 1.43 16.93 13.95
N PHE A 235 2.34 17.42 14.79
CA PHE A 235 3.63 17.92 14.32
C PHE A 235 4.54 16.77 13.92
N CYS A 236 5.27 16.95 12.82
CA CYS A 236 6.17 15.94 12.29
C CYS A 236 7.35 16.60 11.59
N HIS A 237 8.32 15.78 11.20
CA HIS A 237 9.41 16.19 10.33
C HIS A 237 8.97 16.17 8.87
N ALA A 238 9.35 17.19 8.10
CA ALA A 238 8.92 17.39 6.71
C ALA A 238 9.25 16.21 5.80
N ASP A 239 10.41 15.58 6.00
CA ASP A 239 10.88 14.43 5.22
C ASP A 239 10.16 13.10 5.53
N TYR A 240 9.25 13.06 6.52
CA TYR A 240 8.62 11.83 7.00
C TYR A 240 7.10 11.89 6.81
N HIS A 241 6.64 11.19 5.78
CA HIS A 241 5.25 11.12 5.35
C HIS A 241 5.01 9.79 4.61
N LYS A 242 3.74 9.48 4.28
CA LYS A 242 3.35 8.19 3.69
C LYS A 242 4.13 7.84 2.43
N GLY A 243 4.39 8.83 1.56
CA GLY A 243 5.24 8.69 0.38
C GLY A 243 6.69 8.34 0.71
N ALA A 244 7.30 8.96 1.73
CA ALA A 244 8.67 8.67 2.13
C ALA A 244 8.80 7.26 2.73
N ALA A 245 7.82 6.84 3.55
CA ALA A 245 7.77 5.48 4.06
C ALA A 245 7.62 4.44 2.94
N LEU A 246 6.78 4.73 1.93
CA LEU A 246 6.64 3.89 0.74
C LEU A 246 7.92 3.85 -0.10
N ALA A 247 8.60 4.99 -0.26
CA ALA A 247 9.86 5.08 -0.99
C ALA A 247 10.95 4.26 -0.31
N GLU A 248 11.00 4.27 1.03
CA GLU A 248 11.94 3.44 1.77
C GLU A 248 11.59 1.95 1.65
N LEU A 249 10.30 1.58 1.71
CA LEU A 249 9.89 0.20 1.51
C LEU A 249 10.27 -0.29 0.09
N SER A 250 10.03 0.53 -0.93
CA SER A 250 10.45 0.29 -2.32
C SER A 250 11.96 0.07 -2.40
N ARG A 251 12.77 0.92 -1.73
CA ARG A 251 14.23 0.77 -1.68
C ARG A 251 14.67 -0.53 -1.02
N LEU A 252 14.07 -0.89 0.10
CA LEU A 252 14.41 -2.11 0.87
C LEU A 252 13.99 -3.40 0.16
N THR A 253 12.94 -3.33 -0.66
CA THR A 253 12.39 -4.47 -1.42
C THR A 253 12.86 -4.52 -2.87
N GLU A 254 13.64 -3.52 -3.31
CA GLU A 254 14.14 -3.37 -4.67
C GLU A 254 13.03 -3.32 -5.74
N VAL A 255 11.83 -2.86 -5.36
CA VAL A 255 10.70 -2.72 -6.29
C VAL A 255 10.77 -1.35 -6.96
N PRO A 256 10.86 -1.27 -8.31
CA PRO A 256 10.90 0.00 -9.02
C PRO A 256 9.52 0.67 -9.00
N ARG A 257 9.51 2.00 -9.04
CA ARG A 257 8.32 2.87 -9.04
C ARG A 257 7.24 2.43 -10.03
N GLU A 258 7.64 1.98 -11.21
CA GLU A 258 6.76 1.53 -12.31
C GLU A 258 5.85 0.36 -11.90
N ASN A 259 6.27 -0.40 -10.89
CA ASN A 259 5.61 -1.61 -10.41
C ASN A 259 4.87 -1.40 -9.09
N ILE A 260 4.69 -0.15 -8.65
CA ILE A 260 4.07 0.20 -7.38
C ILE A 260 2.67 0.76 -7.61
N PHE A 261 1.69 0.09 -7.01
CA PHE A 261 0.31 0.56 -6.89
C PHE A 261 0.11 1.23 -5.54
N ALA A 262 -0.53 2.40 -5.55
CA ALA A 262 -0.90 3.11 -4.34
C ALA A 262 -2.37 3.54 -4.37
N ALA A 263 -3.05 3.48 -3.23
CA ALA A 263 -4.42 3.96 -3.09
C ALA A 263 -4.64 4.62 -1.73
N GLY A 264 -5.38 5.74 -1.74
CA GLY A 264 -5.72 6.52 -0.55
C GLY A 264 -6.85 7.51 -0.81
N ASP A 265 -7.38 8.14 0.23
CA ASP A 265 -8.59 8.96 0.17
C ASP A 265 -8.47 10.35 0.83
N HIS A 266 -7.41 10.60 1.62
CA HIS A 266 -7.23 11.83 2.40
C HIS A 266 -5.90 12.57 2.14
N HIS A 267 -5.76 13.76 2.74
CA HIS A 267 -4.62 14.66 2.53
C HIS A 267 -3.25 14.02 2.79
N ASN A 268 -3.12 13.17 3.80
CA ASN A 268 -1.88 12.47 4.13
C ASN A 268 -1.46 11.44 3.07
N ASP A 269 -2.39 11.02 2.19
CA ASP A 269 -2.11 10.08 1.11
C ASP A 269 -1.50 10.74 -0.13
N ILE A 270 -1.68 12.07 -0.30
CA ILE A 270 -1.21 12.79 -1.50
C ILE A 270 0.26 12.49 -1.80
N SER A 271 1.11 12.43 -0.78
CA SER A 271 2.54 12.17 -0.95
C SER A 271 2.91 10.78 -1.49
N MET A 272 2.01 9.80 -1.42
CA MET A 272 2.20 8.50 -2.10
C MET A 272 1.42 8.39 -3.41
N LEU A 273 0.55 9.38 -3.72
CA LEU A 273 -0.35 9.38 -4.87
C LEU A 273 0.01 10.41 -5.96
N ASP A 274 0.97 11.29 -5.70
CA ASP A 274 1.44 12.35 -6.60
C ASP A 274 2.26 11.86 -7.81
N GLY A 275 2.46 10.55 -7.90
CA GLY A 275 3.21 9.92 -8.97
C GLY A 275 4.72 9.91 -8.76
N GLN A 276 5.29 10.48 -7.69
CA GLN A 276 6.75 10.48 -7.48
C GLN A 276 7.29 9.14 -7.03
N VAL A 277 6.54 8.40 -6.21
CA VAL A 277 6.97 7.11 -5.64
C VAL A 277 6.25 5.92 -6.28
N ALA A 278 4.95 6.06 -6.58
CA ALA A 278 4.14 5.04 -7.23
C ALA A 278 3.74 5.49 -8.64
N ALA A 279 3.95 4.64 -9.65
CA ALA A 279 3.51 4.93 -11.02
C ALA A 279 2.04 4.55 -11.29
N LEU A 280 1.41 3.80 -10.38
CA LEU A 280 0.03 3.34 -10.50
C LEU A 280 -0.83 3.88 -9.34
N PRO A 281 -0.89 5.22 -9.13
CA PRO A 281 -1.69 5.79 -8.05
C PRO A 281 -3.19 5.73 -8.38
N SER A 282 -4.00 5.61 -7.34
CA SER A 282 -5.45 5.59 -7.45
C SER A 282 -6.14 6.14 -6.21
N CYS A 283 -7.44 6.42 -6.32
CA CYS A 283 -8.27 6.75 -5.16
C CYS A 283 -9.72 6.28 -5.36
N PRO A 284 -10.43 5.91 -4.28
CA PRO A 284 -11.85 5.58 -4.34
C PRO A 284 -12.72 6.84 -4.54
N ALA A 285 -13.99 6.66 -4.87
CA ALA A 285 -14.91 7.75 -5.15
C ALA A 285 -15.18 8.67 -3.94
N ASN A 286 -15.06 8.16 -2.71
CA ASN A 286 -15.20 8.95 -1.49
C ASN A 286 -13.97 9.82 -1.16
N ALA A 287 -12.88 9.72 -1.94
CA ALA A 287 -11.69 10.53 -1.73
C ALA A 287 -11.98 12.03 -1.86
N ILE A 288 -11.28 12.84 -1.07
CA ILE A 288 -11.41 14.29 -1.09
C ILE A 288 -10.96 14.88 -2.45
N PRO A 289 -11.45 16.07 -2.84
CA PRO A 289 -11.10 16.67 -4.14
C PRO A 289 -9.60 16.77 -4.40
N ASN A 290 -8.81 17.18 -3.40
CA ASN A 290 -7.37 17.33 -3.54
C ASN A 290 -6.64 16.01 -3.87
N VAL A 291 -7.14 14.89 -3.35
CA VAL A 291 -6.58 13.56 -3.66
C VAL A 291 -6.90 13.17 -5.10
N LYS A 292 -8.16 13.38 -5.53
CA LYS A 292 -8.57 13.15 -6.91
C LYS A 292 -7.73 13.98 -7.89
N ASP A 293 -7.44 15.23 -7.54
CA ASP A 293 -6.60 16.10 -8.37
C ASP A 293 -5.15 15.62 -8.46
N ALA A 294 -4.56 15.18 -7.34
CA ALA A 294 -3.22 14.59 -7.31
C ALA A 294 -3.13 13.31 -8.17
N VAL A 295 -4.07 12.38 -7.99
CA VAL A 295 -4.15 11.13 -8.78
C VAL A 295 -4.32 11.44 -10.25
N ARG A 296 -5.17 12.40 -10.63
CA ARG A 296 -5.36 12.81 -12.02
C ARG A 296 -4.09 13.42 -12.62
N ALA A 297 -3.42 14.29 -11.89
CA ALA A 297 -2.18 14.92 -12.32
C ALA A 297 -1.04 13.90 -12.53
N ALA A 298 -1.03 12.84 -11.71
CA ALA A 298 -0.09 11.73 -11.83
C ALA A 298 -0.43 10.73 -12.96
N GLY A 299 -1.55 10.91 -13.68
CA GLY A 299 -2.03 9.95 -14.68
C GLY A 299 -2.59 8.65 -14.08
N GLY A 300 -2.99 8.69 -12.81
CA GLY A 300 -3.57 7.58 -12.08
C GLY A 300 -5.04 7.32 -12.38
N TYR A 301 -5.66 6.47 -11.55
CA TYR A 301 -7.04 6.04 -11.72
C TYR A 301 -7.96 6.52 -10.58
N ILE A 302 -9.04 7.23 -10.93
CA ILE A 302 -10.07 7.64 -9.98
C ILE A 302 -11.26 6.69 -10.17
N ALA A 303 -11.52 5.86 -9.16
CA ALA A 303 -12.58 4.87 -9.21
C ALA A 303 -13.97 5.49 -9.04
N GLN A 304 -14.99 4.77 -9.51
CA GLN A 304 -16.40 5.07 -9.27
C GLN A 304 -16.91 4.44 -7.97
N GLY A 305 -16.33 3.30 -7.55
CA GLY A 305 -16.60 2.67 -6.27
C GLY A 305 -16.01 3.43 -5.08
N GLU A 306 -16.70 3.38 -3.94
CA GLU A 306 -16.19 3.91 -2.66
C GLU A 306 -15.41 2.83 -1.90
N TYR A 307 -14.51 3.26 -1.01
CA TYR A 307 -13.73 2.39 -0.12
C TYR A 307 -13.09 1.20 -0.88
N GLY A 308 -13.16 0.00 -0.30
CA GLY A 308 -12.58 -1.21 -0.90
C GLY A 308 -13.10 -1.54 -2.29
N ALA A 309 -14.36 -1.22 -2.61
CA ALA A 309 -14.89 -1.43 -3.97
C ALA A 309 -14.17 -0.55 -5.01
N GLY A 310 -13.79 0.69 -4.63
CA GLY A 310 -12.98 1.56 -5.47
C GLY A 310 -11.53 1.07 -5.64
N VAL A 311 -10.95 0.51 -4.57
CA VAL A 311 -9.61 -0.11 -4.63
C VAL A 311 -9.62 -1.33 -5.56
N TYR A 312 -10.65 -2.18 -5.46
CA TYR A 312 -10.84 -3.32 -6.34
C TYR A 312 -10.94 -2.90 -7.82
N GLU A 313 -11.77 -1.90 -8.12
CA GLU A 313 -11.91 -1.33 -9.47
C GLU A 313 -10.57 -0.84 -10.02
N ALA A 314 -9.79 -0.10 -9.21
CA ALA A 314 -8.49 0.42 -9.61
C ALA A 314 -7.45 -0.69 -9.85
N LEU A 315 -7.43 -1.73 -9.00
CA LEU A 315 -6.56 -2.89 -9.18
C LEU A 315 -6.83 -3.60 -10.51
N LEU A 316 -8.11 -3.82 -10.85
CA LEU A 316 -8.48 -4.40 -12.14
C LEU A 316 -8.03 -3.52 -13.31
N HIS A 317 -8.23 -2.20 -13.22
CA HIS A 317 -7.80 -1.26 -14.25
C HIS A 317 -6.31 -1.38 -14.59
N PHE A 318 -5.45 -1.51 -13.58
CA PHE A 318 -4.01 -1.63 -13.80
C PHE A 318 -3.56 -3.06 -14.11
N ALA A 319 -4.29 -4.08 -13.67
CA ALA A 319 -3.98 -5.48 -14.00
C ALA A 319 -4.29 -5.84 -15.47
N GLU A 320 -5.18 -5.08 -16.12
CA GLU A 320 -5.57 -5.29 -17.53
C GLU A 320 -4.66 -4.56 -18.55
N LYS A 321 -3.78 -3.65 -18.11
CA LYS A 321 -2.88 -2.85 -18.96
C LYS A 321 -1.50 -3.49 -19.14
#